data_AF-A0A075GDX6-F1
#
_entry.id   AF-A0A075GDX6-F1
#
_cell.length_a   1.000
_cell.length_b   1.000
_cell.length_c   1.000
_cell.angle_alpha   90.00
_cell.angle_beta   90.00
_cell.angle_gamma   90.00
#
_symmetry.space_group_name_H-M   'P 1'
#
loop_
_entity.id
_entity.type
_entity.pdbx_description
1 polymer ?
#
loop_
_entity_poly.entity_id
_entity_poly.type
_entity_poly.pdbx_seq_one_letter_code
_entity_poly.pdbx_strand_id
1 'polypeptide(L)'
;MMSALHEAYYQKLLESLKFFQGDEGSIRELVRAEIDKKNILNLLKAKESNLEKDVVAKHLVEGGRISSKELLDSYEVKDVEEIAGRLESHFKLSEAIEQYKTSKSLIDFEVAITKFIFTNYVKKLRNIALSIGNIFYFIFRAENEHENLKRITYGKRYDLPIDKIKEMLLI
;
A
#
# COMPACT_ATOMS: atom_id res chain seq x y z
N MET A 1 -16.77 6.19 -7.85
CA MET A 1 -16.39 7.62 -7.70
C MET A 1 -15.00 7.80 -7.07
N MET A 2 -14.69 7.17 -5.94
CA MET A 2 -13.34 7.26 -5.32
C MET A 2 -12.20 6.66 -6.15
N SER A 3 -12.42 5.54 -6.85
CA SER A 3 -11.36 4.88 -7.64
C SER A 3 -10.87 5.75 -8.81
N ALA A 4 -11.79 6.37 -9.58
CA ALA A 4 -11.43 7.29 -10.65
C ALA A 4 -10.65 8.53 -10.15
N LEU A 5 -10.94 9.01 -8.93
CA LEU A 5 -10.18 10.10 -8.32
C LEU A 5 -8.75 9.66 -7.96
N HIS A 6 -8.60 8.46 -7.39
CA HIS A 6 -7.28 7.91 -7.08
C HIS A 6 -6.47 7.68 -8.35
N GLU A 7 -7.08 7.15 -9.40
CA GLU A 7 -6.43 6.99 -10.69
C GLU A 7 -5.96 8.33 -11.24
N ALA A 8 -6.84 9.33 -11.31
CA ALA A 8 -6.47 10.67 -11.74
C ALA A 8 -5.35 11.30 -10.88
N TYR A 9 -5.38 11.08 -9.56
CA TYR A 9 -4.33 11.52 -8.65
C TYR A 9 -2.98 10.88 -8.97
N TYR A 10 -2.93 9.55 -9.05
CA TYR A 10 -1.69 8.82 -9.29
C TYR A 10 -1.13 9.06 -10.69
N GLN A 11 -1.99 9.16 -11.71
CA GLN A 11 -1.56 9.51 -13.07
C GLN A 11 -0.91 10.89 -13.12
N LYS A 12 -1.58 11.92 -12.56
CA LYS A 12 -1.01 13.28 -12.50
C LYS A 12 0.29 13.32 -11.70
N LEU A 13 0.38 12.57 -10.62
CA LEU A 13 1.59 12.50 -9.79
C LEU A 13 2.75 11.86 -10.57
N LEU A 14 2.51 10.74 -11.25
CA LEU A 14 3.52 10.08 -12.10
C LEU A 14 3.96 10.98 -13.27
N GLU A 15 3.03 11.73 -13.87
CA GLU A 15 3.35 12.70 -14.92
C GLU A 15 4.21 13.86 -14.41
N SER A 16 3.91 14.36 -13.21
CA SER A 16 4.69 15.44 -12.56
C SER A 16 6.08 14.98 -12.12
N LEU A 17 6.30 13.67 -12.02
CA LEU A 17 7.58 13.05 -11.68
C LEU A 17 8.36 12.54 -12.91
N LYS A 18 7.96 12.94 -14.13
CA LYS A 18 8.75 12.64 -15.35
C LYS A 18 10.11 13.35 -15.24
N PHE A 19 11.18 12.57 -15.11
CA PHE A 19 12.57 12.98 -14.92
C PHE A 19 12.92 14.36 -15.51
N PHE A 20 13.03 15.37 -14.64
CA PHE A 20 13.47 16.71 -15.02
C PHE A 20 14.94 16.93 -14.66
N GLN A 21 15.39 16.43 -13.50
CA GLN A 21 16.77 16.62 -13.00
C GLN A 21 17.52 15.32 -12.67
N GLY A 22 16.86 14.16 -12.68
CA GLY A 22 17.48 12.82 -12.52
C GLY A 22 17.28 12.19 -11.15
N ASP A 23 16.91 12.99 -10.14
CA ASP A 23 16.67 12.52 -8.76
C ASP A 23 15.27 11.95 -8.55
N GLU A 24 14.34 12.22 -9.47
CA GLU A 24 12.93 11.88 -9.34
C GLU A 24 12.68 10.36 -9.41
N GLY A 25 13.65 9.58 -9.89
CA GLY A 25 13.52 8.13 -10.05
C GLY A 25 13.17 7.40 -8.76
N SER A 26 13.82 7.77 -7.65
CA SER A 26 13.55 7.14 -6.34
C SER A 26 12.15 7.45 -5.82
N ILE A 27 11.66 8.67 -6.07
CA ILE A 27 10.33 9.12 -5.69
C ILE A 27 9.27 8.48 -6.59
N ARG A 28 9.57 8.37 -7.90
CA ARG A 28 8.72 7.67 -8.84
C ARG A 28 8.53 6.22 -8.43
N GLU A 29 9.60 5.49 -8.11
CA GLU A 29 9.49 4.10 -7.64
C GLU A 29 8.70 3.98 -6.31
N LEU A 30 8.82 4.96 -5.41
CA LEU A 30 7.96 5.05 -4.22
C LEU A 30 6.48 5.17 -4.60
N VAL A 31 6.13 6.08 -5.50
CA VAL A 31 4.74 6.28 -5.95
C VAL A 31 4.18 5.03 -6.64
N ARG A 32 4.99 4.36 -7.46
CA ARG A 32 4.59 3.10 -8.11
C ARG A 32 4.32 2.00 -7.07
N ALA A 33 5.11 1.94 -6.00
CA ALA A 33 4.86 1.01 -4.90
C ALA A 33 3.57 1.34 -4.11
N GLU A 34 3.23 2.61 -3.93
CA GLU A 34 1.94 3.03 -3.33
C GLU A 34 0.73 2.68 -4.23
N ILE A 35 0.88 2.76 -5.55
CA ILE A 35 -0.12 2.27 -6.51
C ILE A 35 -0.32 0.76 -6.35
N ASP A 36 0.76 -0.02 -6.28
CA ASP A 36 0.68 -1.45 -6.06
C ASP A 36 -0.01 -1.78 -4.74
N LYS A 37 0.37 -1.10 -3.63
CA LYS A 37 -0.31 -1.23 -2.34
C LYS A 37 -1.82 -1.00 -2.46
N LYS A 38 -2.23 0.07 -3.15
CA LYS A 38 -3.65 0.39 -3.36
C LYS A 38 -4.36 -0.74 -4.12
N ASN A 39 -3.76 -1.21 -5.21
CA ASN A 39 -4.32 -2.28 -6.03
C ASN A 39 -4.43 -3.59 -5.26
N ILE A 40 -3.39 -3.98 -4.52
CA ILE A 40 -3.39 -5.19 -3.69
C ILE A 40 -4.49 -5.10 -2.63
N LEU A 41 -4.57 -4.00 -1.87
CA LEU A 41 -5.61 -3.85 -0.86
C LEU A 41 -7.02 -3.85 -1.47
N ASN A 42 -7.20 -3.29 -2.67
CA ASN A 42 -8.46 -3.37 -3.40
C ASN A 42 -8.79 -4.82 -3.81
N LEU A 43 -7.81 -5.59 -4.29
CA LEU A 43 -7.97 -7.01 -4.64
C LEU A 43 -8.40 -7.83 -3.43
N LEU A 44 -7.71 -7.67 -2.29
CA LEU A 44 -8.03 -8.41 -1.07
C LEU A 44 -9.45 -8.07 -0.58
N LYS A 45 -9.82 -6.79 -0.57
CA LYS A 45 -11.18 -6.34 -0.20
C LYS A 45 -12.25 -6.86 -1.16
N ALA A 46 -11.97 -6.82 -2.45
CA ALA A 46 -12.87 -7.35 -3.47
C ALA A 46 -13.08 -8.86 -3.29
N LYS A 47 -12.03 -9.59 -2.89
CA LYS A 47 -12.11 -11.02 -2.63
C LYS A 47 -12.97 -11.35 -1.42
N GLU A 48 -12.79 -10.64 -0.31
CA GLU A 48 -13.67 -10.78 0.87
C GLU A 48 -15.13 -10.44 0.54
N SER A 49 -15.34 -9.49 -0.36
CA SER A 49 -16.67 -9.06 -0.79
C SER A 49 -17.27 -9.90 -1.93
N ASN A 50 -16.58 -10.97 -2.37
CA ASN A 50 -16.97 -11.84 -3.50
C ASN A 50 -17.32 -11.06 -4.79
N LEU A 51 -16.56 -10.01 -5.11
CA LEU A 51 -16.79 -9.23 -6.33
C LEU A 51 -16.29 -9.96 -7.58
N GLU A 52 -17.00 -9.76 -8.70
CA GLU A 52 -16.59 -10.30 -9.99
C GLU A 52 -15.29 -9.66 -10.50
N LYS A 53 -14.48 -10.46 -11.20
CA LYS A 53 -13.18 -10.04 -11.76
C LYS A 53 -13.31 -8.79 -12.65
N ASP A 54 -14.37 -8.69 -13.44
CA ASP A 54 -14.62 -7.56 -14.34
C ASP A 54 -14.85 -6.24 -13.59
N VAL A 55 -15.44 -6.30 -12.40
CA VAL A 55 -15.60 -5.12 -11.54
C VAL A 55 -14.23 -4.70 -11.00
N VAL A 56 -13.44 -5.66 -10.54
CA VAL A 56 -12.10 -5.40 -9.99
C VAL A 56 -11.17 -4.80 -11.05
N ALA A 57 -11.18 -5.35 -12.27
CA ALA A 57 -10.37 -4.86 -13.38
C ALA A 57 -10.58 -3.37 -13.68
N LYS A 58 -11.83 -2.89 -13.58
CA LYS A 58 -12.19 -1.47 -13.78
C LYS A 58 -11.72 -0.53 -12.67
N HIS A 59 -11.27 -1.08 -11.53
CA HIS A 59 -10.86 -0.30 -10.35
C HIS A 59 -9.36 -0.40 -10.06
N LEU A 60 -8.60 -1.06 -10.93
CA LEU A 60 -7.14 -1.07 -10.85
C LEU A 60 -6.58 0.27 -11.30
N VAL A 61 -5.61 0.79 -10.54
CA VAL A 61 -4.87 1.99 -10.89
C VAL A 61 -3.63 1.58 -11.68
N GLU A 62 -3.48 2.10 -12.89
CA GLU A 62 -2.31 1.83 -13.71
C GLU A 62 -1.04 2.56 -13.23
N GLY A 63 0.13 2.14 -13.72
CA GLY A 63 1.41 2.78 -13.43
C GLY A 63 2.16 2.20 -12.22
N GLY A 64 1.63 1.15 -11.59
CA GLY A 64 2.33 0.37 -10.57
C GLY A 64 3.59 -0.36 -11.09
N ARG A 65 4.23 -1.14 -10.21
CA ARG A 65 5.34 -2.04 -10.56
C ARG A 65 4.81 -3.41 -10.98
N ILE A 66 3.66 -3.79 -10.45
CA ILE A 66 2.96 -5.04 -10.81
C ILE A 66 2.01 -4.76 -11.97
N SER A 67 2.07 -5.60 -13.01
CA SER A 67 1.19 -5.43 -14.16
C SER A 67 -0.27 -5.72 -13.80
N SER A 68 -1.21 -5.03 -14.46
CA SER A 68 -2.65 -5.30 -14.27
C SER A 68 -3.00 -6.77 -14.57
N LYS A 69 -2.29 -7.39 -15.53
CA LYS A 69 -2.45 -8.82 -15.83
C LYS A 69 -2.05 -9.68 -14.64
N GLU A 70 -0.87 -9.48 -14.07
CA GLU A 70 -0.39 -10.24 -12.91
C GLU A 70 -1.30 -10.05 -11.68
N LEU A 71 -1.77 -8.82 -11.45
CA LEU A 71 -2.76 -8.52 -10.41
C LEU A 71 -4.07 -9.29 -10.62
N LEU A 72 -4.60 -9.30 -11.84
CA LEU A 72 -5.83 -10.02 -12.18
C LEU A 72 -5.65 -11.54 -12.15
N ASP A 73 -4.50 -12.05 -12.57
CA ASP A 73 -4.16 -13.47 -12.49
C ASP A 73 -4.05 -13.91 -11.02
N SER A 74 -3.52 -13.04 -10.14
CA SER A 74 -3.50 -13.31 -8.70
C SER A 74 -4.90 -13.42 -8.09
N TYR A 75 -5.90 -12.74 -8.65
CA TYR A 75 -7.29 -12.73 -8.14
C TYR A 75 -8.09 -14.02 -8.42
N GLU A 76 -7.66 -14.83 -9.40
CA GLU A 76 -8.35 -16.05 -9.84
C GLU A 76 -8.26 -17.22 -8.85
N VAL A 77 -7.54 -17.04 -7.75
CA VAL A 77 -7.39 -18.01 -6.66
C VAL A 77 -8.64 -18.05 -5.75
N LYS A 78 -8.69 -18.92 -4.75
CA LYS A 78 -9.90 -19.05 -3.91
C LYS A 78 -9.95 -18.03 -2.78
N ASP A 79 -8.83 -17.82 -2.11
CA ASP A 79 -8.81 -17.12 -0.82
C ASP A 79 -7.81 -15.96 -0.80
N VAL A 80 -8.03 -15.02 0.13
CA VAL A 80 -7.15 -13.85 0.39
C VAL A 80 -5.70 -14.28 0.64
N GLU A 81 -5.50 -15.38 1.35
CA GLU A 81 -4.20 -15.95 1.71
C GLU A 81 -3.42 -16.39 0.44
N GLU A 82 -4.12 -16.99 -0.53
CA GLU A 82 -3.51 -17.40 -1.81
C GLU A 82 -3.14 -16.19 -2.67
N ILE A 83 -3.95 -15.12 -2.66
CA ILE A 83 -3.63 -13.86 -3.35
C ILE A 83 -2.34 -13.27 -2.77
N ALA A 84 -2.28 -13.16 -1.44
CA ALA A 84 -1.10 -12.63 -0.75
C ALA A 84 0.14 -13.50 -1.01
N GLY A 85 0.01 -14.83 -1.04
CA GLY A 85 1.10 -15.75 -1.37
C GLY A 85 1.65 -15.56 -2.79
N ARG A 86 0.79 -15.26 -3.77
CA ARG A 86 1.24 -14.93 -5.14
C ARG A 86 1.99 -13.60 -5.23
N LEU A 87 1.71 -12.67 -4.32
CA LEU A 87 2.31 -11.34 -4.26
C LEU A 87 3.49 -11.24 -3.28
N GLU A 88 3.88 -12.37 -2.67
CA GLU A 88 4.95 -12.45 -1.68
C GLU A 88 6.28 -11.88 -2.20
N SER A 89 6.59 -12.16 -3.46
CA SER A 89 7.83 -11.72 -4.13
C SER A 89 7.96 -10.19 -4.19
N HIS A 90 6.84 -9.45 -4.14
CA HIS A 90 6.81 -8.00 -4.25
C HIS A 90 6.89 -7.29 -2.90
N PHE A 91 6.23 -7.83 -1.86
CA PHE A 91 6.02 -7.13 -0.58
C PHE A 91 6.39 -7.90 0.70
N LYS A 92 6.87 -9.14 0.62
CA LYS A 92 7.20 -9.99 1.79
C LYS A 92 6.04 -10.09 2.80
N LEU A 93 4.94 -10.69 2.37
CA LEU A 93 3.68 -10.82 3.09
C LEU A 93 3.57 -12.08 3.96
N SER A 94 4.60 -12.94 4.04
CA SER A 94 4.54 -14.23 4.76
C SER A 94 4.05 -14.07 6.20
N GLU A 95 4.58 -13.08 6.93
CA GLU A 95 4.18 -12.82 8.32
C GLU A 95 2.74 -12.29 8.40
N ALA A 96 2.33 -11.44 7.46
CA ALA A 96 0.98 -10.89 7.39
C ALA A 96 -0.07 -11.98 7.09
N ILE A 97 0.29 -13.00 6.29
CA ILE A 97 -0.57 -14.15 6.02
C ILE A 97 -0.84 -14.93 7.33
N GLU A 98 0.19 -15.18 8.13
CA GLU A 98 0.02 -15.88 9.42
C GLU A 98 -0.79 -15.06 10.44
N GLN A 99 -0.57 -13.74 10.48
CA GLN A 99 -1.38 -12.83 11.31
C GLN A 99 -2.85 -12.82 10.87
N TYR A 100 -3.09 -12.72 9.56
CA TYR A 100 -4.42 -12.73 8.98
C TYR A 100 -5.19 -14.02 9.26
N LYS A 101 -4.53 -15.18 9.29
CA LYS A 101 -5.18 -16.46 9.65
C LYS A 101 -5.83 -16.41 11.04
N THR A 102 -5.23 -15.67 11.97
CA THR A 102 -5.71 -15.52 13.35
C THR A 102 -6.65 -14.33 13.50
N SER A 103 -6.31 -13.19 12.92
CA SER A 103 -7.05 -11.93 13.09
C SER A 103 -8.28 -11.83 12.19
N LYS A 104 -8.24 -12.51 11.02
CA LYS A 104 -9.16 -12.33 9.89
C LYS A 104 -9.38 -10.86 9.52
N SER A 105 -8.32 -10.06 9.61
CA SER A 105 -8.35 -8.61 9.35
C SER A 105 -7.36 -8.22 8.25
N LEU A 106 -7.87 -7.59 7.18
CA LEU A 106 -7.01 -7.08 6.10
C LEU A 106 -6.02 -5.98 6.53
N ILE A 107 -6.18 -5.44 7.74
CA ILE A 107 -5.26 -4.44 8.29
C ILE A 107 -3.84 -4.99 8.40
N ASP A 108 -3.67 -6.29 8.63
CA ASP A 108 -2.35 -6.92 8.75
C ASP A 108 -1.55 -6.77 7.45
N PHE A 109 -2.21 -6.94 6.30
CA PHE A 109 -1.60 -6.70 4.99
C PHE A 109 -1.30 -5.21 4.75
N GLU A 110 -2.21 -4.31 5.15
CA GLU A 110 -1.99 -2.85 5.02
C GLU A 110 -0.75 -2.41 5.80
N VAL A 111 -0.60 -2.88 7.04
CA VAL A 111 0.55 -2.58 7.91
C VAL A 111 1.82 -3.17 7.31
N ALA A 112 1.81 -4.44 6.90
CA ALA A 112 2.99 -5.10 6.34
C ALA A 112 3.49 -4.42 5.05
N ILE A 113 2.58 -4.15 4.10
CA ILE A 113 2.91 -3.46 2.84
C ILE A 113 3.44 -2.04 3.14
N THR A 114 2.82 -1.31 4.07
CA THR A 114 3.29 0.04 4.42
C THR A 114 4.67 0.02 5.05
N LYS A 115 4.94 -0.91 5.98
CA LYS A 115 6.28 -1.08 6.59
C LYS A 115 7.33 -1.45 5.54
N PHE A 116 6.95 -2.30 4.58
CA PHE A 116 7.81 -2.65 3.44
C PHE A 116 8.14 -1.40 2.60
N ILE A 117 7.13 -0.62 2.21
CA ILE A 117 7.33 0.59 1.40
C ILE A 117 8.20 1.60 2.15
N PHE A 118 7.90 1.83 3.43
CA PHE A 118 8.64 2.75 4.25
C PHE A 118 10.13 2.38 4.35
N THR A 119 10.41 1.10 4.57
CA THR A 119 11.78 0.60 4.74
C THR A 119 12.57 0.62 3.43
N ASN A 120 11.93 0.23 2.31
CA ASN A 120 12.63 0.04 1.04
C ASN A 120 12.68 1.29 0.14
N TYR A 121 11.77 2.24 0.35
CA TYR A 121 11.65 3.44 -0.50
C TYR A 121 11.77 4.72 0.31
N VAL A 122 10.89 4.94 1.30
CA VAL A 122 10.84 6.22 2.03
C VAL A 122 12.15 6.51 2.77
N LYS A 123 12.71 5.53 3.50
CA LYS A 123 13.99 5.72 4.22
C LYS A 123 15.16 6.14 3.33
N LYS A 124 15.16 5.75 2.05
CA LYS A 124 16.24 6.11 1.11
C LYS A 124 16.22 7.59 0.75
N LEU A 125 15.03 8.21 0.75
CA LEU A 125 14.85 9.61 0.38
C LEU A 125 15.54 10.58 1.35
N ARG A 126 15.70 10.20 2.63
CA ARG A 126 16.36 11.02 3.67
C ARG A 126 17.82 11.34 3.36
N ASN A 127 18.49 10.48 2.59
CA ASN A 127 19.94 10.59 2.37
C ASN A 127 20.28 11.28 1.04
N ILE A 128 19.28 11.74 0.28
CA ILE A 128 19.49 12.43 -0.99
C ILE A 128 19.69 13.92 -0.69
N ALA A 129 20.95 14.35 -0.61
CA ALA A 129 21.30 15.74 -0.28
C ALA A 129 20.80 16.71 -1.36
N LEU A 130 20.31 17.88 -0.93
CA LEU A 130 19.82 18.96 -1.80
C LEU A 130 18.73 18.55 -2.81
N SER A 131 17.99 17.47 -2.51
CA SER A 131 16.95 16.93 -3.38
C SER A 131 15.55 17.07 -2.78
N ILE A 132 14.53 17.10 -3.65
CA ILE A 132 13.12 17.06 -3.27
C ILE A 132 12.77 15.76 -2.51
N GLY A 133 13.63 14.73 -2.57
CA GLY A 133 13.53 13.51 -1.77
C GLY A 133 13.34 13.79 -0.27
N ASN A 134 14.03 14.78 0.31
CA ASN A 134 13.86 15.10 1.74
C ASN A 134 12.48 15.68 2.06
N ILE A 135 11.88 16.42 1.14
CA ILE A 135 10.51 16.95 1.28
C ILE A 135 9.53 15.77 1.26
N PHE A 136 9.67 14.86 0.30
CA PHE A 136 8.85 13.64 0.25
C PHE A 136 9.04 12.76 1.49
N TYR A 137 10.28 12.62 1.99
CA TYR A 137 10.55 11.90 3.24
C TYR A 137 9.75 12.47 4.40
N PHE A 138 9.77 13.80 4.57
CA PHE A 138 8.99 14.48 5.61
C PHE A 138 7.48 14.25 5.43
N ILE A 139 6.95 14.45 4.22
CA ILE A 139 5.51 14.29 3.94
C ILE A 139 5.04 12.87 4.28
N PHE A 140 5.72 11.83 3.77
CA PHE A 140 5.34 10.44 4.03
C PHE A 140 5.49 10.04 5.51
N ARG A 141 6.45 10.62 6.23
CA ARG A 141 6.57 10.45 7.69
C ARG A 141 5.38 11.07 8.41
N ALA A 142 5.03 12.30 8.06
CA ALA A 142 3.93 13.02 8.66
C ALA A 142 2.58 12.33 8.39
N GLU A 143 2.36 11.81 7.17
CA GLU A 143 1.16 11.05 6.83
C GLU A 143 1.04 9.76 7.65
N ASN A 144 2.14 8.99 7.78
CA ASN A 144 2.11 7.78 8.59
C ASN A 144 1.91 8.07 10.09
N GLU A 145 2.49 9.17 10.60
CA GLU A 145 2.26 9.63 11.97
C GLU A 145 0.80 10.05 12.18
N HIS A 146 0.22 10.79 11.24
CA HIS A 146 -1.18 11.17 11.26
C HIS A 146 -2.11 9.94 11.29
N GLU A 147 -1.84 8.92 10.47
CA GLU A 147 -2.61 7.67 10.49
C GLU A 147 -2.42 6.91 11.80
N ASN A 148 -1.21 6.86 12.37
CA ASN A 148 -0.99 6.27 13.68
C ASN A 148 -1.82 6.96 14.78
N LEU A 149 -1.85 8.30 14.81
CA LEU A 149 -2.66 9.06 15.75
C LEU A 149 -4.16 8.73 15.61
N LYS A 150 -4.66 8.61 14.38
CA LYS A 150 -6.03 8.17 14.12
C LYS A 150 -6.27 6.76 14.64
N ARG A 151 -5.38 5.81 14.35
CA ARG A 151 -5.55 4.42 14.81
C ARG A 151 -5.52 4.30 16.33
N ILE A 152 -4.66 5.06 17.01
CA ILE A 152 -4.66 5.15 18.48
C ILE A 152 -5.98 5.74 18.98
N THR A 153 -6.43 6.85 18.40
CA THR A 153 -7.66 7.54 18.81
C THR A 153 -8.89 6.67 18.63
N TYR A 154 -9.06 6.06 17.45
CA TYR A 154 -10.17 5.15 17.18
C TYR A 154 -10.07 3.87 18.00
N GLY A 155 -8.88 3.30 18.14
CA GLY A 155 -8.66 2.11 18.95
C GLY A 155 -9.03 2.34 20.41
N LYS A 156 -8.68 3.49 20.99
CA LYS A 156 -9.12 3.88 22.33
C LYS A 156 -10.61 4.16 22.43
N ARG A 157 -11.19 4.82 21.42
CA ARG A 157 -12.64 5.11 21.37
C ARG A 157 -13.50 3.85 21.33
N TYR A 158 -13.01 2.79 20.68
CA TYR A 158 -13.71 1.51 20.57
C TYR A 158 -13.19 0.45 21.56
N ASP A 159 -12.49 0.86 22.61
CA ASP A 159 -11.98 -0.01 23.67
C ASP A 159 -11.16 -1.23 23.18
N LEU A 160 -10.42 -1.06 22.08
CA LEU A 160 -9.53 -2.11 21.58
C LEU A 160 -8.39 -2.36 22.58
N PRO A 161 -7.99 -3.64 22.79
CA PRO A 161 -6.82 -3.97 23.59
C PRO A 161 -5.58 -3.22 23.11
N ILE A 162 -4.74 -2.78 24.06
CA ILE A 162 -3.54 -1.98 23.75
C ILE A 162 -2.62 -2.71 22.77
N ASP A 163 -2.48 -4.03 22.92
CA ASP A 163 -1.62 -4.83 22.04
C ASP A 163 -2.17 -4.86 20.60
N LYS A 164 -3.50 -4.91 20.42
CA LYS A 164 -4.13 -4.77 19.10
C LYS A 164 -3.90 -3.39 18.48
N ILE A 165 -3.96 -2.32 19.27
CA ILE A 165 -3.67 -0.97 18.76
C ILE A 165 -2.21 -0.88 18.30
N LYS A 166 -1.26 -1.47 19.05
CA LYS A 166 0.17 -1.49 18.68
C LYS A 166 0.44 -2.27 17.40
N GLU A 167 -0.22 -3.42 17.22
CA GLU A 167 -0.10 -4.23 16.00
C GLU A 167 -0.49 -3.44 14.74
N MET A 168 -1.46 -2.52 14.87
CA MET A 168 -1.99 -1.71 13.77
C MET A 168 -1.11 -0.50 13.38
N LEU A 169 -0.01 -0.20 14.08
CA LEU A 169 0.83 0.98 13.79
C LEU A 169 1.75 0.77 12.57
N LEU A 170 1.95 1.82 11.77
CA LEU A 170 2.68 1.78 10.49
C LEU A 170 4.20 1.86 10.63
N ILE A 171 4.70 2.37 11.75
CA ILE A 171 6.11 2.70 11.98
C ILE A 171 6.43 2.58 13.45
#